data_AF-A0A1B9B341-F1
#
_entry.id   AF-A0A1B9B341-F1
#
_cell.length_a   1.000
_cell.length_b   1.000
_cell.length_c   1.000
_cell.angle_alpha   90.00
_cell.angle_beta   90.00
_cell.angle_gamma   90.00
#
_symmetry.space_group_name_H-M   'P 1'
#
loop_
_entity.id
_entity.type
_entity.pdbx_description
1 polymer ?
#
loop_
_entity_poly.entity_id
_entity_poly.type
_entity_poly.pdbx_seq_one_letter_code
_entity_poly.pdbx_strand_id
1 'polypeptide(L)'
;MGISVSILVVLVVVLAPLLRKWIVEYDRFITETEGRRIDFWGRIVLAIAFFISLFFVKDSSDETTIKWFLIIFYTIFAAFQFIIEWKYLKNTKEFIITLLLWLFVIIYFFVFIL
;
A
#
# COMPACT_ATOMS: atom_id res chain seq x y z
N MET A 1 20.61 -1.87 -3.20
CA MET A 1 19.42 -1.76 -2.33
C MET A 1 18.67 -0.45 -2.53
N GLY A 2 19.22 0.69 -2.09
CA GLY A 2 18.48 1.98 -2.08
C GLY A 2 17.86 2.38 -3.42
N ILE A 3 18.61 2.26 -4.53
CA ILE A 3 18.14 2.66 -5.86
C ILE A 3 16.94 1.81 -6.32
N SER A 4 16.97 0.49 -6.12
CA SER A 4 15.87 -0.42 -6.52
C SER A 4 14.58 -0.14 -5.76
N VAL A 5 14.68 0.24 -4.48
CA VAL A 5 13.53 0.61 -3.64
C VAL A 5 13.00 1.99 -4.05
N SER A 6 13.88 2.96 -4.30
CA SER A 6 13.47 4.27 -4.81
C SER A 6 12.75 4.17 -6.16
N ILE A 7 13.22 3.31 -7.06
CA ILE A 7 12.57 3.03 -8.35
C ILE A 7 11.18 2.42 -8.13
N LEU A 8 11.04 1.47 -7.19
CA LEU A 8 9.73 0.88 -6.85
C LEU A 8 8.76 1.96 -6.36
N VAL A 9 9.20 2.88 -5.50
CA VAL A 9 8.34 3.96 -5.00
C VAL A 9 7.87 4.85 -6.14
N VAL A 10 8.79 5.25 -7.03
CA VAL A 10 8.45 6.05 -8.21
C VAL A 10 7.47 5.31 -9.12
N LEU A 11 7.71 4.02 -9.38
CA LEU A 11 6.81 3.19 -10.18
C LEU A 11 5.41 3.13 -9.57
N VAL A 12 5.29 2.86 -8.28
CA VAL A 12 3.98 2.79 -7.60
C VAL A 12 3.25 4.14 -7.67
N VAL A 13 3.96 5.24 -7.44
CA VAL A 13 3.38 6.60 -7.50
C VAL A 13 2.86 6.93 -8.91
N VAL A 14 3.51 6.43 -9.97
CA VAL A 14 3.09 6.65 -11.36
C VAL A 14 2.01 5.65 -11.80
N LEU A 15 2.12 4.38 -11.42
CA LEU A 15 1.18 3.31 -11.76
C LEU A 15 -0.20 3.52 -11.11
N ALA A 16 -0.24 3.99 -9.86
CA ALA A 16 -1.50 4.19 -9.15
C ALA A 16 -2.49 5.12 -9.90
N PRO A 17 -2.13 6.34 -10.32
CA PRO A 17 -3.04 7.21 -11.06
C PRO A 17 -3.33 6.69 -12.48
N LEU A 18 -2.39 5.98 -13.12
CA LEU A 18 -2.61 5.34 -14.42
C LEU A 18 -3.70 4.27 -14.34
N LEU A 19 -3.57 3.35 -13.37
CA LEU A 19 -4.55 2.30 -13.11
C LEU A 19 -5.91 2.89 -12.75
N ARG A 20 -5.94 3.94 -11.92
CA ARG A 20 -7.18 4.62 -11.57
C ARG A 20 -7.87 5.22 -12.79
N LYS A 21 -7.12 5.90 -13.67
CA LYS A 21 -7.66 6.45 -14.91
C LYS A 21 -8.22 5.39 -15.86
N TRP A 22 -7.63 4.19 -15.86
CA TRP A 22 -8.06 3.08 -16.72
C TRP A 22 -9.25 2.29 -16.17
N ILE A 23 -9.34 2.12 -14.85
CA ILE A 23 -10.30 1.19 -14.21
C ILE A 23 -11.51 1.93 -13.63
N VAL A 24 -11.34 3.17 -13.17
CA VAL A 24 -12.41 3.95 -12.51
C VAL A 24 -13.06 4.87 -13.54
N GLU A 25 -14.17 4.40 -14.08
CA GLU A 25 -14.98 5.13 -15.06
C GLU A 25 -15.84 6.18 -14.33
N TYR A 26 -15.34 7.41 -14.32
CA TYR A 26 -15.94 8.62 -13.74
C TYR A 26 -16.04 8.67 -12.21
N ASP A 27 -15.27 9.61 -11.66
CA ASP A 27 -15.11 9.93 -10.26
C ASP A 27 -16.44 10.35 -9.63
N ARG A 28 -17.18 9.39 -9.05
CA ARG A 28 -18.08 9.75 -7.96
C ARG A 28 -17.20 10.05 -6.77
N PHE A 29 -16.78 11.31 -6.70
CA PHE A 29 -16.31 12.01 -5.53
C PHE A 29 -16.66 11.24 -4.25
N ILE A 30 -15.64 10.70 -3.57
CA ILE A 30 -15.71 10.11 -2.21
C ILE A 30 -15.99 11.23 -1.18
N THR A 31 -16.91 12.12 -1.52
CA THR A 31 -17.35 13.23 -0.71
C THR A 31 -18.59 12.70 -0.01
N GLU A 32 -18.44 12.46 1.30
CA GLU A 32 -19.52 12.15 2.25
C GLU A 32 -19.94 10.67 2.39
N THR A 33 -18.99 9.77 2.67
CA THR A 33 -19.35 8.49 3.30
C THR A 33 -18.52 8.26 4.56
N GLU A 34 -19.13 7.70 5.60
CA GLU A 34 -18.50 7.40 6.90
C GLU A 34 -17.17 6.62 6.76
N GLY A 35 -17.05 5.86 5.66
CA GLY A 35 -15.84 5.12 5.29
C GLY A 35 -14.59 5.98 5.13
N ARG A 36 -14.71 7.26 4.72
CA ARG A 36 -13.55 8.15 4.56
C ARG A 36 -12.87 8.47 5.89
N ARG A 37 -13.66 8.63 6.96
CA ARG A 37 -13.11 8.88 8.30
C ARG A 37 -12.38 7.64 8.82
N ILE A 38 -12.95 6.46 8.60
CA ILE A 38 -12.34 5.18 9.01
C ILE A 38 -11.05 4.92 8.23
N ASP A 39 -11.05 5.16 6.92
CA ASP A 39 -9.86 5.05 6.08
C ASP A 39 -8.74 5.97 6.57
N PHE A 40 -9.05 7.25 6.79
CA PHE A 40 -8.09 8.24 7.25
C PHE A 40 -7.48 7.88 8.61
N TRP A 41 -8.32 7.57 9.61
CA TRP A 41 -7.83 7.18 10.94
C TRP A 41 -7.08 5.85 10.92
N GLY A 42 -7.54 4.86 10.15
CA GLY A 42 -6.85 3.58 10.02
C GLY A 42 -5.47 3.73 9.37
N ARG A 43 -5.35 4.56 8.33
CA ARG A 43 -4.06 4.90 7.72
C ARG A 43 -3.11 5.60 8.70
N ILE A 44 -3.63 6.52 9.52
CA ILE A 44 -2.84 7.17 10.58
C ILE A 44 -2.34 6.15 11.60
N VAL A 45 -3.23 5.27 12.09
CA VAL A 45 -2.86 4.24 13.07
C VAL A 45 -1.80 3.29 12.50
N LEU A 46 -1.97 2.85 11.24
CA LEU A 46 -0.98 2.01 10.56
C LEU A 46 0.35 2.73 10.37
N ALA A 47 0.34 4.00 9.98
CA ALA A 47 1.57 4.79 9.85
C ALA A 47 2.30 4.93 11.19
N ILE A 48 1.57 5.21 12.28
CA ILE A 48 2.15 5.27 13.62
C ILE A 48 2.72 3.90 14.02
N ALA A 49 1.98 2.81 13.79
CA ALA A 49 2.45 1.46 14.06
C ALA A 49 3.72 1.10 13.27
N PHE A 50 3.83 1.56 12.02
CA PHE A 50 5.05 1.43 11.22
C PHE A 50 6.25 2.11 11.88
N PHE A 51 6.11 3.38 12.23
CA PHE A 51 7.19 4.14 12.84
C PHE A 51 7.60 3.56 14.18
N ILE A 52 6.64 3.15 15.01
CA ILE A 52 6.94 2.48 16.28
C ILE A 52 7.68 1.17 16.03
N SER A 53 7.19 0.32 15.12
CA SER A 53 7.82 -0.97 14.86
C SER A 53 9.22 -0.85 14.28
N LEU A 54 9.54 0.20 13.50
CA LEU A 54 10.91 0.50 13.07
C LEU A 54 11.87 0.70 14.25
N PHE A 55 11.44 1.33 15.35
CA PHE A 55 12.29 1.48 16.54
C PHE A 55 12.56 0.15 17.26
N PHE A 56 11.70 -0.85 17.09
CA PHE A 56 11.85 -2.17 17.70
C PHE A 56 12.65 -3.15 16.84
N VAL A 57 12.96 -2.82 15.59
CA VAL A 57 13.85 -3.63 14.75
C VAL A 57 15.29 -3.49 15.28
N LYS A 58 15.65 -4.42 16.17
CA LYS A 58 16.90 -4.42 16.94
C LYS A 58 18.14 -4.64 16.08
N ASP A 59 17.99 -5.30 14.94
CA ASP A 59 19.08 -5.67 14.03
C ASP A 59 18.90 -4.98 12.68
N SER A 60 18.94 -3.65 12.70
CA SER A 60 18.85 -2.82 11.49
C SER A 60 20.07 -2.93 10.57
N SER A 61 21.11 -3.66 10.99
CA SER A 61 22.27 -4.04 10.19
C SER A 61 21.99 -5.20 9.24
N ASP A 62 21.00 -6.05 9.52
CA ASP A 62 20.64 -7.17 8.63
C ASP A 62 19.64 -6.71 7.58
N GLU A 63 20.13 -6.56 6.34
CA GLU A 63 19.30 -6.20 5.19
C GLU A 63 18.14 -7.19 4.98
N THR A 64 18.33 -8.47 5.33
CA THR A 64 17.30 -9.51 5.14
C THR A 64 16.11 -9.27 6.07
N THR A 65 16.38 -9.00 7.34
CA THR A 65 15.35 -8.68 8.34
C THR A 65 14.55 -7.44 7.94
N ILE A 66 15.20 -6.38 7.46
CA ILE A 66 14.51 -5.16 7.00
C ILE A 66 13.63 -5.43 5.78
N LYS A 67 14.11 -6.24 4.82
CA LYS A 67 13.32 -6.59 3.63
C LYS A 67 12.02 -7.30 3.98
N TRP A 68 12.10 -8.34 4.81
CA TRP A 68 10.92 -9.09 5.23
C TRP A 68 9.97 -8.23 6.04
N PHE A 69 10.50 -7.38 6.91
CA PHE A 69 9.70 -6.42 7.65
C PHE A 69 8.90 -5.48 6.73
N LEU A 70 9.54 -4.93 5.68
CA LEU A 70 8.87 -4.06 4.71
C LEU A 70 7.78 -4.79 3.92
N ILE A 71 8.01 -6.04 3.48
CA ILE A 71 7.00 -6.84 2.77
C ILE A 71 5.79 -7.12 3.65
N ILE A 72 6.03 -7.57 4.89
CA ILE A 72 4.96 -7.89 5.85
C ILE A 72 4.14 -6.64 6.13
N PHE A 73 4.80 -5.52 6.40
CA PHE A 73 4.12 -4.27 6.70
C PHE A 73 3.29 -3.78 5.51
N TYR A 74 3.87 -3.77 4.31
CA TYR A 74 3.16 -3.38 3.09
C TYR A 74 1.95 -4.29 2.82
N THR A 75 2.07 -5.59 3.11
CA THR A 75 0.97 -6.55 2.98
C THR A 75 -0.16 -6.26 3.96
N ILE A 76 0.15 -5.96 5.23
CA ILE A 76 -0.86 -5.57 6.22
C ILE A 76 -1.57 -4.29 5.77
N PHE A 77 -0.81 -3.31 5.29
CA PHE A 77 -1.35 -2.04 4.81
C PHE A 77 -2.28 -2.24 3.60
N ALA A 78 -1.86 -3.03 2.60
CA ALA A 78 -2.67 -3.35 1.43
C ALA A 78 -3.91 -4.15 1.79
N ALA A 79 -3.82 -5.10 2.72
CA ALA A 79 -4.97 -5.86 3.21
C ALA A 79 -5.99 -4.96 3.91
N PHE A 80 -5.54 -4.04 4.75
CA PHE A 80 -6.41 -3.03 5.36
C PHE A 80 -7.11 -2.18 4.30
N GLN A 81 -6.35 -1.66 3.33
CA GLN A 81 -6.87 -0.82 2.26
C GLN A 81 -7.91 -1.57 1.42
N PHE A 82 -7.62 -2.82 1.07
CA PHE A 82 -8.54 -3.69 0.34
C PHE A 82 -9.86 -3.91 1.09
N ILE A 83 -9.80 -4.18 2.40
CA ILE A 83 -11.01 -4.40 3.22
C ILE A 83 -11.87 -3.12 3.27
N ILE A 84 -11.24 -1.96 3.47
CA ILE A 84 -11.95 -0.67 3.52
C ILE A 84 -12.58 -0.36 2.15
N GLU A 85 -11.82 -0.51 1.06
CA GLU A 85 -12.32 -0.24 -0.27
C GLU A 85 -13.42 -1.21 -0.68
N TRP A 86 -13.29 -2.49 -0.34
CA TRP A 86 -14.32 -3.49 -0.62
C TRP A 86 -15.61 -3.23 0.17
N LYS A 87 -15.49 -2.76 1.42
CA LYS A 87 -16.65 -2.51 2.30
C LYS A 87 -17.34 -1.18 2.03
N TYR A 88 -16.58 -0.12 1.76
CA TYR A 88 -17.10 1.26 1.68
C TYR A 88 -17.07 1.85 0.26
N LEU A 89 -16.22 1.35 -0.63
CA LEU A 89 -15.98 1.88 -1.98
C LEU A 89 -16.24 0.83 -3.08
N LYS A 90 -17.17 -0.10 -2.81
CA LYS A 90 -17.47 -1.23 -3.69
C LYS A 90 -17.87 -0.82 -5.11
N ASN A 91 -18.44 0.38 -5.26
CA ASN A 91 -18.93 0.91 -6.54
C ASN A 91 -17.83 1.52 -7.43
N THR A 92 -16.69 1.96 -6.87
CA THR A 92 -15.62 2.61 -7.64
C THR A 92 -14.54 1.65 -8.11
N LYS A 93 -14.66 0.35 -7.78
CA LYS A 93 -13.67 -0.70 -8.14
C LYS A 93 -12.23 -0.41 -7.66
N GLU A 94 -12.04 0.52 -6.73
CA GLU A 94 -10.73 0.90 -6.18
C GLU A 94 -10.01 -0.30 -5.54
N PHE A 95 -10.77 -1.23 -4.94
CA PHE A 95 -10.23 -2.47 -4.38
C PHE A 95 -9.44 -3.31 -5.40
N ILE A 96 -9.79 -3.24 -6.69
CA ILE A 96 -9.09 -3.94 -7.77
C ILE A 96 -7.72 -3.30 -8.01
N ILE A 97 -7.64 -1.96 -7.93
CA ILE A 97 -6.39 -1.21 -8.09
C ILE A 97 -5.45 -1.51 -6.93
N THR A 98 -5.95 -1.48 -5.70
CA THR A 98 -5.16 -1.84 -4.51
C THR A 98 -4.61 -3.26 -4.60
N LEU A 99 -5.43 -4.21 -5.07
CA LEU A 99 -5.00 -5.60 -5.24
C LEU A 99 -3.94 -5.75 -6.35
N LEU A 100 -4.11 -5.05 -7.48
CA LEU A 100 -3.13 -5.02 -8.58
C LEU A 100 -1.79 -4.41 -8.15
N LEU A 101 -1.83 -3.28 -7.44
CA LEU A 101 -0.64 -2.63 -6.90
C LEU A 101 0.06 -3.53 -5.88
N TRP A 102 -0.70 -4.21 -5.03
CA TRP A 102 -0.12 -5.15 -4.06
C TRP A 102 0.62 -6.31 -4.73
N LEU A 103 0.01 -6.93 -5.74
CA LEU A 103 0.64 -7.97 -6.54
C LEU A 103 1.88 -7.47 -7.27
N PHE A 104 1.82 -6.29 -7.88
CA PHE A 104 2.95 -5.69 -8.58
C PHE A 104 4.14 -5.47 -7.64
N VAL A 105 3.89 -4.92 -6.46
CA VAL A 105 4.94 -4.69 -5.45
C VAL A 105 5.57 -6.00 -4.97
N ILE A 106 4.77 -7.03 -4.70
CA ILE A 106 5.31 -8.34 -4.30
C ILE A 106 6.16 -8.95 -5.41
N ILE A 107 5.68 -8.95 -6.65
CA ILE A 107 6.41 -9.51 -7.79
C ILE A 107 7.72 -8.76 -7.98
N TYR A 108 7.70 -7.42 -7.97
CA TYR A 108 8.91 -6.63 -8.10
C TYR A 108 9.90 -6.94 -6.96
N PHE A 109 9.40 -7.09 -5.73
CA PHE A 109 10.25 -7.40 -4.59
C PHE A 109 10.93 -8.76 -4.74
N PHE A 110 10.20 -9.78 -5.19
CA PHE A 110 10.76 -11.12 -5.46
C PHE A 110 11.79 -11.14 -6.59
N VAL A 111 11.63 -10.29 -7.61
CA VAL A 111 12.49 -10.31 -8.81
C VAL A 111 13.73 -9.43 -8.65
N PHE A 112 13.62 -8.28 -7.99
CA PHE A 112 14.67 -7.25 -7.98
C PHE A 112 15.28 -6.96 -6.62
N ILE A 113 14.69 -7.44 -5.52
CA ILE A 113 15.12 -7.12 -4.15
C ILE A 113 15.54 -8.36 -3.37
N LEU A 114 14.87 -9.50 -3.57
CA LEU A 114 15.28 -10.80 -3.03
C LEU A 114 16.55 -11.30 -3.73
#